data_AF-A0A9P1I9F4-F1
#
_entry.id   AF-A0A9P1I9F4-F1
#
_cell.length_a   1.000
_cell.length_b   1.000
_cell.length_c   1.000
_cell.angle_alpha   90.00
_cell.angle_beta   90.00
_cell.angle_gamma   90.00
#
_symmetry.space_group_name_H-M   'P 1'
#
loop_
_entity.id
_entity.type
_entity.pdbx_description
1 polymer ?
#
loop_
_entity_poly.entity_id
_entity_poly.type
_entity_poly.pdbx_seq_one_letter_code
_entity_poly.pdbx_strand_id
1 'polypeptide(L)'
;MRWTNFIERVQIITAIFSCLLNILLTFLILKKSPKQLGAYKYLMLYISWFEIAYSILDVIVSPIIYSKGALYMIIVVTKVSTLFSKHALLIIECIWTGFFGTSMGIFALQFVYRYFVAVGSINLKYFKSYRIFLWMLIPVFFGAIWGTTCYFLVSPKTEINDKMRNTILYVFGWNIEKDITYIGPYFFERKPDGSIEIFYDSMIGVMILWAILTTSFIITPYFAIKCYLKLRQGIEKKKSEISRRFGNLQNQIFYALVSQTIIPVILMHIPASL
;
A
#
# COMPACT_ATOMS: atom_id res chain seq x y z
N MET A 1 -19.93 4.00 18.41
CA MET A 1 -19.44 5.37 18.67
C MET A 1 -18.13 5.44 19.45
N ARG A 2 -17.97 4.84 20.65
CA ARG A 2 -16.68 4.95 21.38
C ARG A 2 -15.47 4.33 20.64
N TRP A 3 -15.67 3.22 19.94
CA TRP A 3 -14.60 2.51 19.21
C TRP A 3 -14.15 3.23 17.93
N THR A 4 -15.09 3.71 17.12
CA THR A 4 -14.81 4.48 15.90
C THR A 4 -14.05 5.76 16.20
N ASN A 5 -14.45 6.47 17.26
CA ASN A 5 -13.78 7.70 17.70
C ASN A 5 -12.36 7.42 18.25
N PHE A 6 -12.13 6.22 18.80
CA PHE A 6 -10.80 5.81 19.22
C PHE A 6 -9.89 5.54 18.02
N ILE A 7 -10.38 4.77 17.02
CA ILE A 7 -9.65 4.50 15.78
C ILE A 7 -9.27 5.79 15.08
N GLU A 8 -10.21 6.73 14.93
CA GLU A 8 -9.98 8.01 14.27
C GLU A 8 -8.89 8.83 14.98
N ARG A 9 -8.90 8.88 16.32
CA ARG A 9 -7.84 9.55 17.10
C ARG A 9 -6.48 8.88 16.90
N VAL A 10 -6.44 7.55 16.90
CA VAL A 10 -5.19 6.81 16.65
C VAL A 10 -4.68 7.12 15.25
N GLN A 11 -5.53 7.06 14.22
CA GLN A 11 -5.19 7.39 12.83
C GLN A 11 -4.59 8.78 12.70
N ILE A 12 -5.23 9.80 13.30
CA ILE A 12 -4.72 11.18 13.28
C ILE A 12 -3.34 11.28 13.94
N ILE A 13 -3.17 10.69 15.13
CA ILE A 13 -1.89 10.72 15.86
C ILE A 13 -0.79 10.02 15.04
N THR A 14 -1.09 8.84 14.47
CA THR A 14 -0.13 8.10 13.65
C THR A 14 0.20 8.81 12.35
N ALA A 15 -0.77 9.48 11.73
CA ALA A 15 -0.55 10.26 10.52
C ALA A 15 0.33 11.48 10.78
N ILE A 16 0.10 12.21 11.88
CA ILE A 16 0.97 13.33 12.30
C ILE A 16 2.40 12.83 12.52
N PHE A 17 2.57 11.73 13.24
CA PHE A 17 3.88 11.14 13.48
C PHE A 17 4.57 10.68 12.20
N SER A 18 3.83 10.01 11.30
CA SER A 18 4.32 9.60 9.98
C SER A 18 4.77 10.79 9.14
N CYS A 19 3.98 11.86 9.09
CA CYS A 19 4.34 13.09 8.39
C CYS A 19 5.63 13.70 8.94
N LEU A 20 5.73 13.87 10.27
CA LEU A 20 6.90 14.45 10.91
C LEU A 20 8.17 13.63 10.65
N LEU A 21 8.09 12.30 10.78
CA LEU A 21 9.21 11.41 10.52
C LEU A 21 9.65 11.43 9.05
N ASN A 22 8.70 11.41 8.11
CA ASN A 22 9.02 11.42 6.69
C ASN A 22 9.52 12.79 6.21
N ILE A 23 9.06 13.89 6.81
CA ILE A 23 9.62 15.23 6.58
C ILE A 23 11.06 15.30 7.10
N LEU A 24 11.31 14.80 8.32
CA LEU A 24 12.65 14.71 8.89
C LEU A 24 13.57 13.84 8.01
N LEU A 25 13.09 12.68 7.57
CA LEU A 25 13.82 11.79 6.67
C LEU A 25 14.15 12.50 5.35
N THR A 26 13.19 13.21 4.77
CA THR A 26 13.40 14.04 3.57
C THR A 26 14.49 15.09 3.80
N PHE A 27 14.45 15.81 4.92
CA PHE A 27 15.48 16.78 5.29
C PHE A 27 16.87 16.14 5.40
N LEU A 28 16.97 15.00 6.09
CA LEU A 28 18.23 14.26 6.25
C LEU A 28 18.76 13.75 4.91
N ILE A 29 17.88 13.24 4.04
CA ILE A 29 18.26 12.79 2.70
C ILE A 29 18.78 13.98 1.87
N LEU A 30 18.12 15.14 1.93
CA LEU A 30 18.56 16.30 1.15
C LEU A 30 19.88 16.88 1.65
N LYS A 31 20.06 17.01 2.97
CA LYS A 31 21.18 17.75 3.58
C LYS A 31 22.35 16.90 4.06
N LYS A 32 22.13 15.62 4.40
CA LYS A 32 23.13 14.77 5.07
C LYS A 32 23.45 13.47 4.32
N SER A 33 22.79 13.19 3.18
CA SER A 33 23.04 11.95 2.42
C SER A 33 24.46 11.89 1.83
N PRO A 34 25.23 10.80 2.04
CA PRO A 34 26.51 10.60 1.36
C PRO A 34 26.36 10.51 -0.17
N LYS A 35 27.33 11.05 -0.91
CA LYS A 35 27.35 11.02 -2.39
C LYS A 35 27.31 9.58 -2.95
N GLN A 36 27.82 8.62 -2.19
CA GLN A 36 27.89 7.20 -2.53
C GLN A 36 26.51 6.52 -2.67
N LEU A 37 25.43 7.13 -2.16
CA LEU A 37 24.06 6.62 -2.34
C LEU A 37 23.59 6.69 -3.80
N GLY A 38 24.11 7.64 -4.58
CA GLY A 38 23.75 7.79 -6.00
C GLY A 38 22.24 7.88 -6.23
N ALA A 39 21.74 7.08 -7.16
CA ALA A 39 20.32 7.03 -7.53
C ALA A 39 19.39 6.58 -6.38
N TYR A 40 19.93 5.87 -5.39
CA TYR A 40 19.17 5.41 -4.24
C TYR A 40 18.55 6.55 -3.43
N LYS A 41 19.21 7.70 -3.41
CA LYS A 41 18.74 8.92 -2.76
C LYS A 41 17.33 9.30 -3.24
N TYR A 42 17.11 9.26 -4.55
CA TYR A 42 15.82 9.64 -5.14
C TYR A 42 14.74 8.59 -4.86
N LEU A 43 15.10 7.30 -4.80
CA LEU A 43 14.18 6.24 -4.40
C LEU A 43 13.75 6.38 -2.93
N MET A 44 14.66 6.78 -2.03
CA MET A 44 14.30 7.08 -0.64
C MET A 44 13.41 8.33 -0.53
N LEU A 45 13.71 9.39 -1.28
CA LEU A 45 12.84 10.58 -1.34
C LEU A 45 11.44 10.22 -1.84
N TYR A 46 11.36 9.34 -2.85
CA TYR A 46 10.10 8.86 -3.40
C TYR A 46 9.26 8.14 -2.34
N ILE A 47 9.84 7.23 -1.54
CA ILE A 47 9.14 6.64 -0.39
C ILE A 47 8.66 7.72 0.57
N SER A 48 9.53 8.64 1.00
CA SER A 48 9.15 9.62 2.02
C SER A 48 7.98 10.50 1.58
N TRP A 49 7.98 10.97 0.33
CA TRP A 49 6.85 11.75 -0.20
C TRP A 49 5.60 10.91 -0.37
N PHE A 50 5.73 9.66 -0.82
CA PHE A 50 4.62 8.73 -0.93
C PHE A 50 3.97 8.47 0.44
N GLU A 51 4.74 8.20 1.48
CA GLU A 51 4.25 7.93 2.84
C GLU A 51 3.54 9.15 3.45
N ILE A 52 4.03 10.38 3.19
CA ILE A 52 3.34 11.62 3.59
C ILE A 52 2.00 11.76 2.87
N ALA A 53 1.98 11.55 1.55
CA ALA A 53 0.74 11.62 0.79
C ALA A 53 -0.25 10.55 1.24
N TYR A 54 0.23 9.33 1.50
CA TYR A 54 -0.61 8.22 1.95
C TYR A 54 -1.18 8.45 3.35
N SER A 55 -0.39 8.97 4.29
CA SER A 55 -0.88 9.27 5.65
C SER A 55 -1.92 10.38 5.68
N ILE A 56 -1.77 11.42 4.84
CA ILE A 56 -2.79 12.47 4.68
C ILE A 56 -4.07 11.86 4.11
N LEU A 57 -3.95 11.04 3.07
CA LEU A 57 -5.08 10.39 2.44
C LEU A 57 -5.81 9.44 3.39
N ASP A 58 -5.09 8.71 4.24
CA ASP A 58 -5.64 7.83 5.28
C ASP A 58 -6.54 8.60 6.27
N VAL A 59 -6.13 9.80 6.67
CA VAL A 59 -6.94 10.69 7.52
C VAL A 59 -8.16 11.23 6.78
N ILE A 60 -8.02 11.60 5.50
CA ILE A 60 -9.14 12.12 4.69
C ILE A 60 -10.21 11.04 4.49
N VAL A 61 -9.79 9.81 4.19
CA VAL A 61 -10.68 8.67 3.93
C VAL A 61 -11.25 8.11 5.23
N SER A 62 -10.44 8.06 6.30
CA SER A 62 -10.78 7.46 7.59
C SER A 62 -11.53 6.12 7.44
N PRO A 63 -10.92 5.13 6.74
CA PRO A 63 -11.62 3.92 6.33
C PRO A 63 -11.94 3.02 7.53
N ILE A 64 -13.12 2.40 7.48
CA ILE A 64 -13.57 1.40 8.45
C ILE A 64 -13.69 0.06 7.75
N ILE A 65 -12.87 -0.90 8.15
CA ILE A 65 -12.92 -2.25 7.59
C ILE A 65 -13.97 -3.07 8.34
N TYR A 66 -14.91 -3.66 7.61
CA TYR A 66 -15.90 -4.58 8.13
C TYR A 66 -15.84 -5.90 7.37
N SER A 67 -15.56 -6.98 8.09
CA SER A 67 -15.53 -8.34 7.55
C SER A 67 -16.50 -9.23 8.32
N LYS A 68 -17.40 -9.92 7.63
CA LYS A 68 -18.31 -10.91 8.22
C LYS A 68 -18.74 -11.95 7.18
N GLY A 69 -18.34 -13.21 7.36
CA GLY A 69 -18.70 -14.29 6.43
C GLY A 69 -18.12 -14.03 5.03
N ALA A 70 -18.96 -14.07 3.99
CA ALA A 70 -18.56 -13.81 2.61
C ALA A 70 -18.44 -12.32 2.24
N LEU A 71 -18.56 -11.43 3.23
CA LEU A 71 -18.57 -9.99 3.04
C LEU A 71 -17.30 -9.35 3.59
N TYR A 72 -16.60 -8.62 2.72
CA TYR A 72 -15.49 -7.75 3.08
C TYR A 72 -15.78 -6.36 2.54
N MET A 73 -15.80 -5.34 3.40
CA MET A 73 -16.02 -3.96 3.03
C MET A 73 -15.00 -3.04 3.65
N ILE A 74 -14.60 -2.05 2.86
CA ILE A 74 -13.95 -0.83 3.30
C ILE A 74 -15.03 0.24 3.23
N ILE A 75 -15.37 0.84 4.37
CA ILE A 75 -16.48 1.79 4.49
C ILE A 75 -15.92 3.17 4.79
N VAL A 76 -16.45 4.17 4.09
CA VAL A 76 -16.17 5.60 4.33
C VAL A 76 -17.46 6.31 4.70
N VAL A 77 -17.46 6.98 5.85
CA VAL A 77 -18.63 7.69 6.37
C VAL A 77 -18.72 9.09 5.76
N THR A 78 -19.81 9.36 5.02
CA THR A 78 -20.01 10.64 4.32
C THR A 78 -20.27 11.80 5.28
N LYS A 79 -20.91 11.53 6.43
CA LYS A 79 -21.23 12.55 7.44
C LYS A 79 -20.00 13.12 8.17
N VAL A 80 -18.90 12.36 8.23
CA VAL A 80 -17.64 12.82 8.86
C VAL A 80 -16.91 13.80 7.94
N SER A 81 -17.08 13.65 6.62
CA SER A 81 -16.43 14.45 5.58
C SER A 81 -17.44 15.34 4.83
N THR A 82 -17.94 16.37 5.51
CA THR A 82 -18.84 17.39 4.89
C THR A 82 -18.23 18.13 3.71
N LEU A 83 -16.91 18.00 3.50
CA LEU A 83 -16.14 18.64 2.44
C LEU A 83 -16.34 18.01 1.05
N PHE A 84 -16.76 16.75 0.97
CA PHE A 84 -16.79 16.00 -0.28
C PHE A 84 -18.16 15.39 -0.54
N SER A 85 -18.56 15.34 -1.82
CA SER A 85 -19.75 14.58 -2.22
C SER A 85 -19.49 13.07 -2.04
N LYS A 86 -20.56 12.27 -1.89
CA LYS A 86 -20.44 10.82 -1.79
C LYS A 86 -19.67 10.20 -2.97
N HIS A 87 -19.88 10.71 -4.18
CA HIS A 87 -19.16 10.24 -5.36
C HIS A 87 -17.68 10.64 -5.33
N ALA A 88 -17.35 11.87 -4.90
CA ALA A 88 -15.97 12.28 -4.71
C ALA A 88 -15.28 11.42 -3.65
N LEU A 89 -15.94 11.11 -2.54
CA LEU A 89 -15.42 10.21 -1.51
C LEU A 89 -15.15 8.81 -2.06
N LEU A 90 -16.02 8.25 -2.89
CA LEU A 90 -15.76 6.96 -3.55
C LEU A 90 -14.49 7.01 -4.41
N ILE A 91 -14.28 8.09 -5.17
CA ILE A 91 -13.06 8.26 -5.98
C ILE A 91 -11.84 8.36 -5.07
N ILE A 92 -11.90 9.17 -4.01
CA ILE A 92 -10.81 9.33 -3.04
C ILE A 92 -10.50 7.99 -2.34
N GLU A 93 -11.52 7.23 -1.98
CA GLU A 93 -11.40 5.87 -1.43
C GLU A 93 -10.70 4.92 -2.42
N CYS A 94 -11.05 4.96 -3.70
CA CYS A 94 -10.38 4.18 -4.75
C CYS A 94 -8.92 4.61 -4.97
N ILE A 95 -8.62 5.91 -4.82
CA ILE A 95 -7.24 6.40 -4.84
C ILE A 95 -6.48 5.85 -3.62
N TRP A 96 -7.10 5.85 -2.44
CA TRP A 96 -6.50 5.31 -1.22
C TRP A 96 -6.19 3.81 -1.33
N THR A 97 -7.11 3.01 -1.88
CA THR A 97 -6.81 1.61 -2.17
C THR A 97 -5.74 1.46 -3.27
N GLY A 98 -5.71 2.36 -4.25
CA GLY A 98 -4.65 2.43 -5.25
C GLY A 98 -3.25 2.72 -4.65
N PHE A 99 -3.18 3.53 -3.60
CA PHE A 99 -1.93 3.77 -2.88
C PHE A 99 -1.42 2.50 -2.20
N PHE A 100 -2.32 1.66 -1.68
CA PHE A 100 -1.93 0.34 -1.18
C PHE A 100 -1.28 -0.54 -2.27
N GLY A 101 -1.85 -0.58 -3.48
CA GLY A 101 -1.22 -1.25 -4.62
C GLY A 101 0.12 -0.62 -5.04
N THR A 102 0.22 0.70 -4.96
CA THR A 102 1.45 1.45 -5.25
C THR A 102 2.57 1.08 -4.29
N SER A 103 2.30 1.08 -2.97
CA SER A 103 3.32 0.84 -1.93
C SER A 103 4.02 -0.52 -2.12
N MET A 104 3.25 -1.54 -2.52
CA MET A 104 3.77 -2.86 -2.89
C MET A 104 4.80 -2.80 -4.03
N GLY A 105 4.47 -2.08 -5.10
CA GLY A 105 5.39 -1.85 -6.21
C GLY A 105 6.63 -1.07 -5.78
N ILE A 106 6.50 -0.11 -4.86
CA ILE A 106 7.62 0.67 -4.34
C ILE A 106 8.62 -0.23 -3.61
N PHE A 107 8.16 -1.12 -2.72
CA PHE A 107 9.06 -2.05 -2.03
C PHE A 107 9.77 -2.99 -3.01
N ALA A 108 9.04 -3.55 -3.98
CA ALA A 108 9.64 -4.37 -5.02
C ALA A 108 10.75 -3.62 -5.78
N LEU A 109 10.48 -2.38 -6.20
CA LEU A 109 11.42 -1.52 -6.90
C LEU A 109 12.70 -1.26 -6.08
N GLN A 110 12.54 -1.03 -4.78
CA GLN A 110 13.67 -0.79 -3.87
C GLN A 110 14.58 -2.01 -3.76
N PHE A 111 14.01 -3.20 -3.59
CA PHE A 111 14.81 -4.43 -3.51
C PHE A 111 15.47 -4.78 -4.84
N VAL A 112 14.79 -4.58 -5.98
CA VAL A 112 15.38 -4.73 -7.32
C VAL A 112 16.59 -3.81 -7.48
N TYR A 113 16.43 -2.52 -7.18
CA TYR A 113 17.53 -1.55 -7.28
C TYR A 113 18.70 -1.94 -6.36
N ARG A 114 18.42 -2.27 -5.10
CA ARG A 114 19.45 -2.66 -4.13
C ARG A 114 20.22 -3.88 -4.58
N TYR A 115 19.52 -4.89 -5.09
CA TYR A 115 20.17 -6.06 -5.64
C TYR A 115 21.11 -5.69 -6.80
N PHE A 116 20.66 -4.83 -7.72
CA PHE A 116 21.52 -4.33 -8.81
C PHE A 116 22.76 -3.60 -8.31
N VAL A 117 22.65 -2.80 -7.24
CA VAL A 117 23.80 -2.18 -6.59
C VAL A 117 24.73 -3.23 -5.98
N ALA A 118 24.18 -4.21 -5.27
CA ALA A 118 24.96 -5.23 -4.57
C ALA A 118 25.78 -6.12 -5.54
N VAL A 119 25.25 -6.40 -6.73
CA VAL A 119 25.98 -7.18 -7.76
C VAL A 119 26.82 -6.32 -8.71
N GLY A 120 26.73 -4.99 -8.63
CA GLY A 120 27.38 -4.08 -9.58
C GLY A 120 26.84 -4.23 -11.01
N SER A 121 25.53 -4.41 -11.16
CA SER A 121 24.90 -4.72 -12.46
C SER A 121 25.03 -3.58 -13.47
N ILE A 122 25.22 -3.95 -14.75
CA ILE A 122 25.12 -3.03 -15.88
C ILE A 122 23.74 -2.34 -15.96
N ASN A 123 22.70 -2.97 -15.38
CA ASN A 123 21.34 -2.45 -15.35
C ASN A 123 21.18 -1.18 -14.51
N LEU A 124 22.17 -0.82 -13.67
CA LEU A 124 22.18 0.47 -12.98
C LEU A 124 22.15 1.66 -13.95
N LYS A 125 22.54 1.47 -15.22
CA LYS A 125 22.40 2.49 -16.28
C LYS A 125 20.94 2.92 -16.53
N TYR A 126 19.96 2.08 -16.19
CA TYR A 126 18.54 2.38 -16.32
C TYR A 126 17.99 3.23 -15.16
N PHE A 127 18.77 3.40 -14.08
CA PHE A 127 18.41 4.23 -12.92
C PHE A 127 19.14 5.57 -12.91
N LYS A 128 19.82 5.92 -14.01
CA LYS A 128 20.54 7.20 -14.15
C LYS A 128 19.67 8.24 -14.87
N SER A 129 19.85 9.50 -14.47
CA SER A 129 19.16 10.66 -15.08
C SER A 129 17.64 10.48 -15.07
N TYR A 130 16.93 10.96 -16.10
CA TYR A 130 15.47 10.94 -16.19
C TYR A 130 14.85 9.53 -16.17
N ARG A 131 15.62 8.48 -16.49
CA ARG A 131 15.12 7.09 -16.56
C ARG A 131 14.67 6.56 -15.20
N ILE A 132 15.19 7.12 -14.10
CA ILE A 132 14.73 6.76 -12.75
C ILE A 132 13.25 7.08 -12.54
N PHE A 133 12.74 8.15 -13.17
CA PHE A 133 11.32 8.51 -13.08
C PHE A 133 10.46 7.47 -13.79
N LEU A 134 10.91 6.90 -14.91
CA LEU A 134 10.18 5.81 -15.59
C LEU A 134 10.04 4.59 -14.68
N TRP A 135 11.06 4.27 -13.89
CA TRP A 135 10.97 3.20 -12.88
C TRP A 135 10.00 3.55 -11.75
N MET A 136 9.96 4.80 -11.31
CA MET A 136 9.02 5.28 -10.28
C MET A 136 7.56 5.30 -10.76
N LEU A 137 7.31 5.30 -12.08
CA LEU A 137 5.96 5.18 -12.63
C LEU A 137 5.42 3.75 -12.60
N ILE A 138 6.27 2.73 -12.53
CA ILE A 138 5.82 1.33 -12.51
C ILE A 138 4.95 1.03 -11.27
N PRO A 139 5.34 1.40 -10.04
CA PRO A 139 4.47 1.25 -8.87
C PRO A 139 3.14 2.01 -9.02
N VAL A 140 3.18 3.24 -9.55
CA VAL A 140 1.98 4.07 -9.75
C VAL A 140 1.02 3.42 -10.75
N PHE A 141 1.54 2.76 -11.79
CA PHE A 141 0.73 2.02 -12.74
C PHE A 141 -0.02 0.84 -12.08
N PHE A 142 0.64 0.07 -11.22
CA PHE A 142 -0.04 -0.98 -10.44
C PHE A 142 -1.08 -0.42 -9.48
N GLY A 143 -0.80 0.72 -8.84
CA GLY A 143 -1.78 1.43 -8.03
C GLY A 143 -2.98 1.94 -8.82
N ALA A 144 -2.76 2.44 -10.04
CA ALA A 144 -3.83 2.86 -10.93
C ALA A 144 -4.72 1.67 -11.30
N ILE A 145 -4.14 0.52 -11.69
CA ILE A 145 -4.90 -0.71 -11.95
C ILE A 145 -5.73 -1.08 -10.72
N TRP A 146 -5.14 -1.04 -9.53
CA TRP A 146 -5.83 -1.36 -8.28
C TRP A 146 -7.03 -0.42 -8.05
N GLY A 147 -6.82 0.89 -8.08
CA GLY A 147 -7.88 1.87 -7.86
C GLY A 147 -8.98 1.80 -8.91
N THR A 148 -8.65 1.62 -10.19
CA THR A 148 -9.65 1.45 -11.26
C THR A 148 -10.42 0.14 -11.13
N THR A 149 -9.74 -0.94 -10.75
CA THR A 149 -10.40 -2.23 -10.46
C THR A 149 -11.40 -2.06 -9.31
N CYS A 150 -11.01 -1.33 -8.27
CA CYS A 150 -11.90 -0.98 -7.17
C CYS A 150 -13.14 -0.22 -7.65
N TYR A 151 -12.94 0.81 -8.45
CA TYR A 151 -14.00 1.68 -8.94
C TYR A 151 -14.98 0.96 -9.90
N PHE A 152 -14.48 0.12 -10.81
CA PHE A 152 -15.34 -0.49 -11.83
C PHE A 152 -15.97 -1.81 -11.40
N LEU A 153 -15.29 -2.61 -10.57
CA LEU A 153 -15.69 -3.99 -10.31
C LEU A 153 -16.23 -4.24 -8.90
N VAL A 154 -15.83 -3.44 -7.91
CA VAL A 154 -16.18 -3.65 -6.49
C VAL A 154 -16.72 -2.40 -5.78
N SER A 155 -17.17 -1.41 -6.55
CA SER A 155 -17.86 -0.22 -6.04
C SER A 155 -19.31 -0.54 -5.63
N PRO A 156 -20.00 0.37 -4.91
CA PRO A 156 -21.38 0.16 -4.50
C PRO A 156 -22.31 -0.06 -5.69
N LYS A 157 -23.16 -1.07 -5.61
CA LYS A 157 -24.22 -1.38 -6.59
C LYS A 157 -25.56 -1.49 -5.88
N THR A 158 -26.65 -1.18 -6.57
CA THR A 158 -28.00 -1.20 -5.99
C THR A 158 -28.33 -2.56 -5.38
N GLU A 159 -28.04 -3.65 -6.12
CA GLU A 159 -28.28 -5.02 -5.67
C GLU A 159 -27.52 -5.36 -4.38
N ILE A 160 -26.26 -4.93 -4.29
CA ILE A 160 -25.43 -5.15 -3.10
C ILE A 160 -25.96 -4.29 -1.94
N ASN A 161 -26.33 -3.03 -2.20
CA ASN A 161 -26.90 -2.14 -1.19
C ASN A 161 -28.17 -2.71 -0.57
N ASP A 162 -29.06 -3.29 -1.39
CA ASP A 162 -30.30 -3.90 -0.91
C ASP A 162 -30.05 -5.04 0.06
N LYS A 163 -29.08 -5.90 -0.27
CA LYS A 163 -28.69 -7.04 0.58
C LYS A 163 -28.03 -6.58 1.88
N MET A 164 -27.32 -5.46 1.84
CA MET A 164 -26.49 -5.00 2.94
C MET A 164 -27.14 -3.97 3.86
N ARG A 165 -28.24 -3.34 3.41
CA ARG A 165 -28.95 -2.26 4.11
C ARG A 165 -29.23 -2.59 5.57
N ASN A 166 -29.83 -3.75 5.82
CA ASN A 166 -30.20 -4.15 7.19
C ASN A 166 -28.98 -4.46 8.05
N THR A 167 -27.93 -5.06 7.48
CA THR A 167 -26.69 -5.34 8.20
C THR A 167 -25.98 -4.05 8.60
N ILE A 168 -25.81 -3.11 7.66
CA ILE A 168 -25.18 -1.81 7.95
C ILE A 168 -25.99 -1.02 8.97
N LEU A 169 -27.32 -0.98 8.82
CA LEU A 169 -28.20 -0.29 9.76
C LEU A 169 -28.14 -0.91 11.16
N TYR A 170 -28.17 -2.24 11.27
CA TYR A 170 -28.12 -2.93 12.56
C TYR A 170 -26.76 -2.78 13.26
N VAL A 171 -25.65 -2.90 12.52
CA VAL A 171 -24.30 -2.88 13.09
C VAL A 171 -23.82 -1.46 13.39
N PHE A 172 -24.07 -0.52 12.49
CA PHE A 172 -23.51 0.83 12.55
C PHE A 172 -24.54 1.93 12.80
N GLY A 173 -25.84 1.66 12.59
CA GLY A 173 -26.88 2.68 12.65
C GLY A 173 -26.88 3.62 11.44
N TRP A 174 -26.20 3.25 10.35
CA TRP A 174 -26.05 4.07 9.15
C TRP A 174 -27.02 3.67 8.04
N ASN A 175 -27.50 4.65 7.29
CA ASN A 175 -28.20 4.40 6.05
C ASN A 175 -27.18 4.24 4.90
N ILE A 176 -27.17 3.08 4.23
CA ILE A 176 -26.18 2.74 3.19
C ILE A 176 -26.20 3.71 2.00
N GLU A 177 -27.37 4.27 1.68
CA GLU A 177 -27.51 5.20 0.56
C GLU A 177 -27.03 6.62 0.91
N LYS A 178 -27.28 7.09 2.13
CA LYS A 178 -27.05 8.49 2.55
C LYS A 178 -25.75 8.69 3.33
N ASP A 179 -25.40 7.76 4.20
CA ASP A 179 -24.42 7.98 5.27
C ASP A 179 -23.03 7.41 4.95
N ILE A 180 -22.91 6.54 3.94
CA ILE A 180 -21.64 5.89 3.60
C ILE A 180 -21.42 5.75 2.08
N THR A 181 -20.16 5.63 1.70
CA THR A 181 -19.71 4.93 0.49
C THR A 181 -18.81 3.77 0.91
N TYR A 182 -18.58 2.80 0.03
CA TYR A 182 -17.73 1.67 0.34
C TYR A 182 -17.11 1.04 -0.90
N ILE A 183 -15.96 0.38 -0.72
CA ILE A 183 -15.44 -0.63 -1.64
C ILE A 183 -15.66 -1.99 -0.98
N GLY A 184 -16.37 -2.89 -1.65
CA GLY A 184 -16.76 -4.16 -1.02
C GLY A 184 -17.07 -5.24 -2.03
N PRO A 185 -16.15 -6.19 -2.28
CA PRO A 185 -16.50 -7.37 -3.07
C PRO A 185 -17.59 -8.16 -2.34
N TYR A 186 -18.70 -8.37 -3.04
CA TYR A 186 -19.74 -9.32 -2.64
C TYR A 186 -19.62 -10.52 -3.56
N PHE A 187 -19.32 -11.70 -3.03
CA PHE A 187 -18.84 -12.82 -3.85
C PHE A 187 -19.95 -13.75 -4.34
N PHE A 188 -20.81 -14.18 -3.41
CA PHE A 188 -21.90 -15.07 -3.71
C PHE A 188 -23.02 -14.94 -2.68
N GLU A 189 -24.23 -15.31 -3.09
CA GLU A 189 -25.36 -15.46 -2.19
C GLU A 189 -26.03 -16.80 -2.42
N ARG A 190 -26.54 -17.40 -1.34
CA ARG A 190 -27.38 -18.58 -1.42
C ARG A 190 -28.85 -18.16 -1.51
N LYS A 191 -29.49 -18.49 -2.62
CA LYS A 191 -30.92 -18.24 -2.85
C LYS A 191 -31.79 -19.13 -1.94
N PRO A 192 -33.05 -18.75 -1.69
CA PRO A 192 -33.99 -19.56 -0.90
C PRO A 192 -34.21 -20.98 -1.45
N ASP A 193 -34.05 -21.16 -2.75
CA ASP A 193 -34.13 -22.46 -3.45
C ASP A 193 -32.86 -23.34 -3.26
N GLY A 194 -31.84 -22.83 -2.54
CA GLY A 194 -30.58 -23.50 -2.30
C GLY A 194 -29.51 -23.28 -3.38
N SER A 195 -29.83 -22.64 -4.51
CA SER A 195 -28.88 -22.31 -5.57
C SER A 195 -27.95 -21.15 -5.16
N ILE A 196 -26.79 -21.03 -5.83
CA ILE A 196 -25.79 -20.00 -5.53
C ILE A 196 -25.74 -18.99 -6.68
N GLU A 197 -25.95 -17.72 -6.37
CA GLU A 197 -25.70 -16.60 -7.28
C GLU A 197 -24.27 -16.11 -7.11
N ILE A 198 -23.54 -16.00 -8.22
CA ILE A 198 -22.13 -15.57 -8.22
C ILE A 198 -22.04 -14.18 -8.83
N PHE A 199 -21.32 -13.29 -8.15
CA PHE A 199 -21.05 -11.94 -8.60
C PHE A 199 -19.70 -11.91 -9.31
N TYR A 200 -19.72 -12.12 -10.64
CA TYR A 200 -18.52 -12.26 -11.46
C TYR A 200 -17.62 -11.01 -11.44
N ASP A 201 -18.18 -9.80 -11.36
CA ASP A 201 -17.37 -8.58 -11.27
C ASP A 201 -16.50 -8.56 -10.01
N SER A 202 -17.07 -8.92 -8.85
CA SER A 202 -16.32 -9.03 -7.59
C SER A 202 -15.23 -10.09 -7.68
N MET A 203 -15.52 -11.23 -8.33
CA MET A 203 -14.55 -12.30 -8.56
C MET A 203 -13.38 -11.83 -9.42
N ILE A 204 -13.67 -11.22 -10.57
CA ILE A 204 -12.66 -10.69 -11.49
C ILE A 204 -11.83 -9.61 -10.80
N GLY A 205 -12.50 -8.68 -10.11
CA GLY A 205 -11.84 -7.62 -9.37
C GLY A 205 -10.85 -8.18 -8.35
N VAL A 206 -11.31 -9.09 -7.49
CA VAL A 206 -10.44 -9.69 -6.47
C VAL A 206 -9.33 -10.55 -7.08
N MET A 207 -9.56 -11.24 -8.19
CA MET A 207 -8.48 -11.95 -8.91
C MET A 207 -7.39 -11.00 -9.41
N ILE A 208 -7.75 -9.84 -9.95
CA ILE A 208 -6.77 -8.81 -10.38
C ILE A 208 -5.98 -8.30 -9.18
N LEU A 209 -6.65 -7.96 -8.07
CA LEU A 209 -5.98 -7.47 -6.85
C LEU A 209 -5.04 -8.54 -6.27
N TRP A 210 -5.47 -9.80 -6.26
CA TRP A 210 -4.65 -10.95 -5.85
C TRP A 210 -3.43 -11.12 -6.75
N ALA A 211 -3.57 -11.01 -8.06
CA ALA A 211 -2.44 -11.13 -8.98
C ALA A 211 -1.36 -10.06 -8.70
N ILE A 212 -1.76 -8.82 -8.40
CA ILE A 212 -0.85 -7.74 -8.01
C ILE A 212 -0.15 -8.08 -6.69
N LEU A 213 -0.91 -8.51 -5.66
CA LEU A 213 -0.36 -8.91 -4.37
C LEU A 213 0.63 -10.05 -4.52
N THR A 214 0.23 -11.16 -5.14
CA THR A 214 1.08 -12.34 -5.34
C THR A 214 2.36 -12.00 -6.08
N THR A 215 2.29 -11.15 -7.11
CA THR A 215 3.48 -10.68 -7.83
C THR A 215 4.45 -9.96 -6.90
N SER A 216 3.97 -9.05 -6.04
CA SER A 216 4.81 -8.38 -5.04
C SER A 216 5.39 -9.36 -4.01
N PHE A 217 4.56 -10.28 -3.49
CA PHE A 217 4.97 -11.29 -2.52
C PHE A 217 5.98 -12.30 -3.07
N ILE A 218 6.12 -12.43 -4.38
CA ILE A 218 7.18 -13.23 -5.01
C ILE A 218 8.43 -12.37 -5.26
N ILE A 219 8.28 -11.22 -5.91
CA ILE A 219 9.40 -10.39 -6.36
C ILE A 219 10.18 -9.82 -5.17
N THR A 220 9.47 -9.28 -4.17
CA THR A 220 10.07 -8.57 -3.04
C THR A 220 10.97 -9.50 -2.21
N PRO A 221 10.51 -10.68 -1.71
CA PRO A 221 11.37 -11.61 -0.99
C PRO A 221 12.49 -12.17 -1.86
N TYR A 222 12.23 -12.48 -3.13
CA TYR A 222 13.24 -12.99 -4.04
C TYR A 222 14.44 -12.04 -4.17
N PHE A 223 14.19 -10.76 -4.45
CA PHE A 223 15.26 -9.77 -4.54
C PHE A 223 15.85 -9.40 -3.19
N ALA A 224 15.06 -9.41 -2.11
CA ALA A 224 15.56 -9.19 -0.75
C ALA A 224 16.58 -10.28 -0.35
N ILE A 225 16.26 -11.56 -0.55
CA ILE A 225 17.14 -12.68 -0.24
C ILE A 225 18.41 -12.60 -1.11
N LYS A 226 18.27 -12.40 -2.42
CA LYS A 226 19.43 -12.25 -3.31
C LYS A 226 20.33 -11.07 -2.94
N CYS A 227 19.73 -9.94 -2.56
CA CYS A 227 20.45 -8.77 -2.08
C CYS A 227 21.22 -9.10 -0.80
N TYR A 228 20.55 -9.72 0.18
CA TYR A 228 21.16 -10.14 1.45
C TYR A 228 22.38 -11.05 1.24
N LEU A 229 22.22 -12.11 0.44
CA LEU A 229 23.31 -13.05 0.14
C LEU A 229 24.50 -12.34 -0.49
N LYS A 230 24.25 -11.41 -1.43
CA LYS A 230 25.32 -10.69 -2.11
C LYS A 230 26.00 -9.66 -1.21
N LEU A 231 25.25 -8.95 -0.38
CA LEU A 231 25.81 -8.00 0.57
C LEU A 231 26.72 -8.69 1.58
N ARG A 232 26.31 -9.87 2.10
CA ARG A 232 27.13 -10.67 3.03
C ARG A 232 28.45 -11.10 2.40
N GLN A 233 28.39 -11.73 1.22
CA GLN A 233 29.59 -12.12 0.47
C GLN A 233 30.49 -10.93 0.10
N GLY A 234 29.89 -9.78 -0.18
CA GLY A 234 30.59 -8.57 -0.58
C GLY A 234 31.30 -7.87 0.58
N ILE A 235 30.82 -7.99 1.81
CA ILE A 235 31.44 -7.37 2.99
C ILE A 235 32.70 -8.12 3.43
N GLU A 236 32.65 -9.45 3.43
CA GLU A 236 33.79 -10.32 3.78
C GLU A 236 35.00 -10.12 2.85
N LYS A 237 34.77 -9.69 1.60
CA LYS A 237 35.82 -9.52 0.57
C LYS A 237 36.42 -8.12 0.50
N LYS A 238 35.93 -7.15 1.29
CA LYS A 238 36.35 -5.74 1.18
C LYS A 238 37.62 -5.46 1.98
N LYS A 239 38.69 -5.08 1.28
CA LYS A 239 40.01 -4.80 1.87
C LYS A 239 40.21 -3.34 2.35
N SER A 240 39.48 -2.37 1.79
CA SER A 240 39.63 -0.95 2.15
C SER A 240 38.61 -0.49 3.19
N GLU A 241 39.02 0.43 4.06
CA GLU A 241 38.14 0.99 5.10
C GLU A 241 36.93 1.72 4.50
N ILE A 242 37.13 2.46 3.40
CA ILE A 242 36.07 3.16 2.67
C ILE A 242 35.04 2.17 2.12
N SER A 243 35.48 1.07 1.51
CA SER A 243 34.57 0.04 0.98
C SER A 243 33.80 -0.64 2.11
N ARG A 244 34.45 -0.88 3.27
CA ARG A 244 33.81 -1.46 4.46
C ARG A 244 32.72 -0.55 5.02
N ARG A 245 33.01 0.75 5.20
CA ARG A 245 32.01 1.75 5.62
C ARG A 245 30.81 1.80 4.67
N PHE A 246 31.04 1.79 3.36
CA PHE A 246 29.95 1.74 2.36
C PHE A 246 29.14 0.44 2.45
N GLY A 247 29.79 -0.70 2.69
CA GLY A 247 29.10 -1.97 2.92
C GLY A 247 28.18 -1.95 4.13
N ASN A 248 28.67 -1.42 5.24
CA ASN A 248 27.89 -1.29 6.47
C ASN A 248 26.68 -0.37 6.29
N LEU A 249 26.85 0.74 5.56
CA LEU A 249 25.74 1.63 5.21
C LEU A 249 24.68 0.88 4.38
N GLN A 250 25.08 0.11 3.36
CA GLN A 250 24.12 -0.67 2.56
C GLN A 250 23.37 -1.71 3.40
N ASN A 251 24.04 -2.36 4.36
CA ASN A 251 23.42 -3.29 5.31
C ASN A 251 22.40 -2.61 6.22
N GLN A 252 22.76 -1.49 6.86
CA GLN A 252 21.86 -0.76 7.74
C GLN A 252 20.56 -0.38 7.03
N ILE A 253 20.69 0.20 5.83
CA ILE A 253 19.50 0.62 5.10
C ILE A 253 18.74 -0.59 4.51
N PHE A 254 19.42 -1.72 4.23
CA PHE A 254 18.75 -2.97 3.85
C PHE A 254 17.87 -3.50 4.98
N TYR A 255 18.41 -3.60 6.20
CA TYR A 255 17.63 -4.05 7.36
C TYR A 255 16.47 -3.11 7.66
N ALA A 256 16.67 -1.79 7.57
CA ALA A 256 15.60 -0.82 7.71
C ALA A 256 14.47 -1.05 6.69
N LEU A 257 14.82 -1.27 5.41
CA LEU A 257 13.83 -1.54 4.37
C LEU A 257 13.09 -2.88 4.58
N VAL A 258 13.80 -3.91 5.03
CA VAL A 258 13.18 -5.20 5.39
C VAL A 258 12.18 -5.02 6.53
N SER A 259 12.56 -4.30 7.59
CA SER A 259 11.64 -3.99 8.69
C SER A 259 10.41 -3.21 8.20
N GLN A 260 10.60 -2.18 7.36
CA GLN A 260 9.49 -1.42 6.76
C GLN A 260 8.55 -2.29 5.91
N THR A 261 9.09 -3.29 5.22
CA THR A 261 8.29 -4.19 4.37
C THR A 261 7.55 -5.24 5.19
N ILE A 262 8.17 -5.76 6.26
CA ILE A 262 7.58 -6.82 7.09
C ILE A 262 6.44 -6.29 7.97
N ILE A 263 6.50 -5.04 8.43
CA ILE A 263 5.49 -4.46 9.33
C ILE A 263 4.08 -4.53 8.70
N PRO A 264 3.82 -4.04 7.47
CA PRO A 264 2.51 -4.19 6.82
C PRO A 264 2.08 -5.64 6.60
N VAL A 265 3.03 -6.54 6.30
CA VAL A 265 2.73 -7.98 6.13
C VAL A 265 2.16 -8.57 7.41
N ILE A 266 2.79 -8.30 8.55
CA ILE A 266 2.35 -8.84 9.84
C ILE A 266 1.08 -8.14 10.34
N LEU A 267 1.02 -6.81 10.26
CA LEU A 267 -0.04 -6.03 10.90
C LEU A 267 -1.29 -5.84 10.04
N MET A 268 -1.18 -5.97 8.71
CA MET A 268 -2.31 -5.72 7.80
C MET A 268 -2.69 -6.97 7.01
N HIS A 269 -1.73 -7.68 6.40
CA HIS A 269 -2.07 -8.80 5.52
C HIS A 269 -2.51 -10.05 6.27
N ILE A 270 -1.78 -10.46 7.31
CA ILE A 270 -2.16 -11.65 8.09
C ILE A 270 -3.57 -11.50 8.68
N PRO A 271 -3.91 -10.39 9.38
CA PRO A 271 -5.26 -10.21 9.92
C PRO A 271 -6.35 -10.10 8.85
N ALA A 272 -6.05 -9.57 7.66
CA ALA A 272 -7.01 -9.49 6.56
C ALA A 272 -7.24 -10.85 5.87
N SER A 273 -6.33 -11.81 6.05
CA SER A 273 -6.41 -13.16 5.47
C SER A 273 -6.98 -14.23 6.40
N LEU A 274 -7.13 -13.91 7.70
CA LEU A 274 -7.71 -14.76 8.75
C LEU A 274 -9.18 -14.41 8.98
#